data_AF-A0A1K1LTE1-F1
#
_entry.id   AF-A0A1K1LTE1-F1
#
_cell.length_a   1.000
_cell.length_b   1.000
_cell.length_c   1.000
_cell.angle_alpha   90.00
_cell.angle_beta   90.00
_cell.angle_gamma   90.00
#
_symmetry.space_group_name_H-M   'P 1'
#
loop_
_entity.id
_entity.type
_entity.pdbx_description
1 polymer ?
#
loop_
_entity_poly.entity_id
_entity_poly.type
_entity_poly.pdbx_seq_one_letter_code
_entity_poly.pdbx_strand_id
1 'polypeptide(L)'
;MEKRLNRTDYVFAVTFIFMLVVALGAFFYGLQLGQQRASAKYEELLVKQTEQNGGFAAYHQQYLVSFYHTIYQPYREFHKAWFDKLDQLQSNRASDASLLLKELAKQSQAVYNDLQQKSTPASSPLLQEAHKDYMKSLKLFSEALPGFASRANAMPSGELIAQLQSDAYLTEARNFAMKAENEYYSSIIKWAQTSAPPFKEVDVTKPISVQEWGTLTLNMKNAYITSMLLAGKRYQAFTPQDLSGRIDDMIAAGQAKKMNLSDIGAVADMLIATDAVREGDFLRVKGKLYANETLPQLPFFTN
;
A
#
# COMPACT_ATOMS: atom_id res chain seq x y z
N MET A 1 51.74 -8.79 35.01
CA MET A 1 50.94 -10.03 35.13
C MET A 1 49.61 -9.79 34.44
N GLU A 2 49.47 -10.25 33.21
CA GLU A 2 48.19 -10.22 32.49
C GLU A 2 47.25 -11.29 33.08
N LYS A 3 46.25 -10.86 33.86
CA LYS A 3 45.18 -11.74 34.32
C LYS A 3 44.28 -12.07 33.12
N ARG A 4 44.59 -13.16 32.42
CA ARG A 4 43.65 -13.74 31.45
C ARG A 4 42.38 -14.18 32.17
N LEU A 5 41.22 -13.80 31.65
CA LEU A 5 39.93 -14.20 32.20
C LEU A 5 39.82 -15.73 32.24
N ASN A 6 39.32 -16.26 33.35
CA ASN A 6 39.14 -17.69 33.51
C ASN A 6 37.96 -18.15 32.63
N ARG A 7 37.95 -19.43 32.23
CA ARG A 7 36.93 -19.98 31.31
C ARG A 7 35.50 -19.76 31.82
N THR A 8 35.34 -19.75 33.15
CA THR A 8 34.09 -19.47 33.85
C THR A 8 33.64 -18.01 33.72
N ASP A 9 34.57 -17.06 33.69
CA ASP A 9 34.26 -15.63 33.57
C ASP A 9 33.75 -15.30 32.16
N TYR A 10 34.28 -15.98 31.12
CA TYR A 10 33.77 -15.87 29.76
C TYR A 10 32.34 -16.42 29.63
N VAL A 11 32.06 -17.57 30.26
CA VAL A 11 30.70 -18.13 30.26
C VAL A 11 29.73 -17.19 30.95
N PHE A 12 30.11 -16.61 32.10
CA PHE A 12 29.29 -15.63 32.81
C PHE A 12 29.01 -14.38 31.96
N ALA A 13 30.04 -13.81 31.32
CA ALA A 13 29.87 -12.65 30.45
C ALA A 13 28.97 -12.93 29.25
N VAL A 14 29.11 -14.09 28.59
CA VAL A 14 28.27 -14.49 27.46
C VAL A 14 26.83 -14.71 27.88
N THR A 15 26.58 -15.38 29.01
CA THR A 15 25.22 -15.56 29.53
C THR A 15 24.58 -14.23 29.91
N PHE A 16 25.35 -13.30 30.48
CA PHE A 16 24.85 -11.97 30.83
C PHE A 16 24.46 -11.16 29.59
N ILE A 17 25.32 -11.14 28.56
CA ILE A 17 25.04 -10.46 27.28
C ILE A 17 23.82 -11.10 26.61
N PHE A 18 23.72 -12.43 26.59
CA PHE A 18 22.58 -13.14 26.01
C PHE A 18 21.27 -12.77 26.72
N MET A 19 21.27 -12.75 28.06
CA MET A 19 20.08 -12.38 28.83
C MET A 19 19.67 -10.91 28.55
N LEU A 20 20.63 -10.02 28.36
CA LEU A 20 20.38 -8.61 28.05
C LEU A 20 19.77 -8.43 26.65
N VAL A 21 20.23 -9.20 25.66
CA VAL A 21 19.63 -9.22 24.30
C VAL A 21 18.21 -9.75 24.33
N VAL A 22 17.94 -10.84 25.07
CA VAL A 22 16.59 -11.40 25.21
C VAL A 22 15.64 -10.42 25.91
N ALA A 23 16.10 -9.73 26.96
CA ALA A 23 15.31 -8.74 27.67
C ALA A 23 14.96 -7.54 26.77
N LEU A 24 15.92 -7.03 25.99
CA LEU A 24 15.66 -5.97 25.01
C LEU A 24 14.68 -6.42 23.92
N GLY A 25 14.85 -7.63 23.38
CA GLY A 25 13.93 -8.19 22.39
C GLY A 25 12.50 -8.30 22.92
N ALA A 26 12.32 -8.81 24.14
CA ALA A 26 11.03 -8.89 24.80
C ALA A 26 10.42 -7.52 25.10
N PHE A 27 11.25 -6.54 25.49
CA PHE A 27 10.82 -5.17 25.74
C PHE A 27 10.30 -4.48 24.48
N PHE A 28 11.06 -4.52 23.37
CA PHE A 28 10.61 -3.93 22.10
C PHE A 28 9.37 -4.64 21.55
N TYR A 29 9.31 -5.97 21.64
CA TYR A 29 8.11 -6.73 21.27
C TYR A 29 6.89 -6.36 22.12
N GLY A 30 7.08 -6.22 23.44
CA GLY A 30 6.04 -5.77 24.37
C GLY A 30 5.56 -4.35 24.09
N LEU A 31 6.47 -3.43 23.74
CA LEU A 31 6.13 -2.08 23.31
C LEU A 31 5.30 -2.06 22.03
N GLN A 32 5.72 -2.80 21.01
CA GLN A 32 4.99 -2.90 19.74
C GLN A 32 3.59 -3.49 19.94
N LEU A 33 3.48 -4.57 20.71
CA LEU A 33 2.19 -5.19 21.04
C LEU A 33 1.32 -4.27 21.90
N GLY A 34 1.92 -3.52 22.82
CA GLY A 34 1.26 -2.53 23.66
C GLY A 34 0.70 -1.37 22.86
N GLN A 35 1.47 -0.82 21.92
CA GLN A 35 1.02 0.23 21.00
C GLN A 35 -0.14 -0.25 20.12
N GLN A 36 -0.03 -1.45 19.54
CA GLN A 36 -1.09 -2.03 18.71
C GLN A 36 -2.39 -2.30 19.48
N ARG A 37 -2.30 -2.77 20.73
CA ARG A 37 -3.49 -3.00 21.58
C ARG A 37 -4.08 -1.70 22.11
N ALA A 38 -3.24 -0.72 22.44
CA ALA A 38 -3.70 0.59 22.90
C ALA A 38 -4.43 1.33 21.79
N SER A 39 -3.87 1.38 20.57
CA SER A 39 -4.55 2.01 19.42
C SER A 39 -5.89 1.35 19.11
N ALA A 40 -5.93 0.01 19.02
CA ALA A 40 -7.15 -0.73 18.76
C ALA A 40 -8.23 -0.51 19.83
N LYS A 41 -7.85 -0.47 21.12
CA LYS A 41 -8.81 -0.28 22.22
C LYS A 41 -9.30 1.16 22.33
N TYR A 42 -8.44 2.14 22.05
CA TYR A 42 -8.85 3.55 21.99
C TYR A 42 -9.78 3.82 20.80
N GLU A 43 -9.52 3.21 19.64
CA GLU A 43 -10.40 3.29 18.48
C GLU A 43 -11.75 2.63 18.74
N GLU A 44 -11.78 1.45 19.35
CA GLU A 44 -13.04 0.77 19.69
C GLU A 44 -13.89 1.57 20.68
N LEU A 45 -13.26 2.20 21.68
CA LEU A 45 -13.95 3.05 22.66
C LEU A 45 -14.46 4.36 22.03
N LEU A 46 -13.70 4.98 21.14
CA LEU A 46 -14.10 6.19 20.42
C LEU A 46 -15.24 5.91 19.43
N VAL A 47 -15.18 4.80 18.69
CA VAL A 47 -16.26 4.38 17.78
C VAL A 47 -17.53 4.06 18.56
N LYS A 48 -17.44 3.28 19.65
CA LYS A 48 -18.61 2.96 20.50
C LYS A 48 -19.23 4.18 21.17
N GLN A 49 -18.43 5.12 21.68
CA GLN A 49 -18.96 6.37 22.25
C GLN A 49 -19.60 7.28 21.19
N THR A 50 -19.11 7.24 19.96
CA THR A 50 -19.60 8.15 18.91
C THR A 50 -20.80 7.58 18.15
N GLU A 51 -20.88 6.27 17.96
CA GLU A 51 -22.08 5.60 17.44
C GLU A 51 -23.27 5.75 18.40
N GLN A 52 -23.04 5.78 19.72
CA GLN A 52 -24.07 6.04 20.73
C GLN A 52 -24.56 7.50 20.75
N ASN A 53 -23.78 8.45 20.21
CA ASN A 53 -24.07 9.89 20.24
C ASN A 53 -24.51 10.47 18.87
N GLY A 54 -24.99 9.63 17.95
CA GLY A 54 -25.51 10.09 16.65
C GLY A 54 -24.51 10.07 15.49
N GLY A 55 -23.35 9.41 15.65
CA GLY A 55 -22.45 8.99 14.58
C GLY A 55 -21.69 10.11 13.86
N PHE A 56 -20.43 9.85 13.51
CA PHE A 56 -19.78 10.62 12.47
C PHE A 56 -20.44 10.33 11.10
N ALA A 57 -20.37 11.29 10.17
CA ALA A 57 -20.71 11.01 8.77
C ALA A 57 -19.92 9.78 8.26
N ALA A 58 -20.53 9.01 7.37
CA ALA A 58 -20.03 7.73 6.84
C ALA A 58 -18.54 7.70 6.44
N TYR A 59 -17.94 8.84 6.11
CA TYR A 59 -16.55 8.95 5.66
C TYR A 59 -15.79 10.04 6.41
N HIS A 60 -15.93 10.08 7.72
CA HIS A 60 -15.23 11.06 8.56
C HIS A 60 -13.71 10.84 8.59
N GLN A 61 -12.95 11.92 8.81
CA GLN A 61 -11.49 11.93 8.81
C GLN A 61 -10.88 10.82 9.69
N GLN A 62 -11.45 10.57 10.87
CA GLN A 62 -10.96 9.56 11.79
C GLN A 62 -11.09 8.14 11.22
N TYR A 63 -12.17 7.83 10.49
CA TYR A 63 -12.34 6.52 9.88
C TYR A 63 -11.33 6.29 8.76
N LEU A 64 -11.02 7.32 7.96
CA LEU A 64 -9.99 7.22 6.92
C LEU A 64 -8.59 6.99 7.49
N VAL A 65 -8.26 7.67 8.59
CA VAL A 65 -6.96 7.54 9.28
C VAL A 65 -6.83 6.20 9.99
N SER A 66 -7.89 5.76 10.67
CA SER A 66 -7.93 4.45 11.30
C SER A 66 -7.76 3.34 10.26
N PHE A 67 -8.53 3.40 9.18
CA PHE A 67 -8.41 2.45 8.07
C PHE A 67 -7.01 2.45 7.47
N TYR A 68 -6.38 3.63 7.34
CA TYR A 68 -5.01 3.74 6.85
C TYR A 68 -4.05 2.87 7.67
N HIS A 69 -4.01 3.06 8.99
CA HIS A 69 -3.04 2.38 9.83
C HIS A 69 -3.38 0.91 10.08
N THR A 70 -4.67 0.57 10.15
CA THR A 70 -5.12 -0.77 10.53
C THR A 70 -5.21 -1.73 9.36
N ILE A 71 -5.56 -1.24 8.17
CA ILE A 71 -5.82 -2.09 6.99
C ILE A 71 -4.86 -1.74 5.85
N TYR A 72 -4.86 -0.48 5.40
CA TYR A 72 -4.15 -0.09 4.17
C TYR A 72 -2.64 -0.21 4.30
N GLN A 73 -2.05 0.31 5.39
CA GLN A 73 -0.61 0.32 5.60
C GLN A 73 -0.01 -1.09 5.67
N PRO A 74 -0.51 -2.04 6.48
CA PRO A 74 -0.01 -3.42 6.47
C PRO A 74 -0.12 -4.08 5.09
N TYR A 75 -1.20 -3.82 4.37
CA TYR A 75 -1.34 -4.29 2.99
C TYR A 75 -0.27 -3.69 2.07
N ARG A 76 -0.03 -2.37 2.15
CA ARG A 76 0.99 -1.68 1.34
C ARG A 76 2.40 -2.18 1.63
N GLU A 77 2.70 -2.57 2.86
CA GLU A 77 3.99 -3.20 3.21
C GLU A 77 4.16 -4.56 2.51
N PHE A 78 3.10 -5.39 2.46
CA PHE A 78 3.11 -6.61 1.66
C PHE A 78 3.23 -6.33 0.16
N HIS A 79 2.46 -5.37 -0.36
CA HIS A 79 2.50 -4.96 -1.76
C HIS A 79 3.91 -4.52 -2.18
N LYS A 80 4.57 -3.70 -1.37
CA LYS A 80 5.97 -3.30 -1.59
C LYS A 80 6.90 -4.52 -1.63
N ALA A 81 6.79 -5.40 -0.62
CA ALA A 81 7.58 -6.63 -0.57
C ALA A 81 7.37 -7.51 -1.81
N TRP A 82 6.14 -7.62 -2.32
CA TRP A 82 5.84 -8.34 -3.56
C TRP A 82 6.68 -7.82 -4.73
N PHE A 83 6.67 -6.52 -4.98
CA PHE A 83 7.44 -5.93 -6.08
C PHE A 83 8.96 -5.99 -5.85
N ASP A 84 9.42 -5.74 -4.63
CA ASP A 84 10.85 -5.83 -4.28
C ASP A 84 11.41 -7.24 -4.52
N LYS A 85 10.62 -8.27 -4.21
CA LYS A 85 11.00 -9.68 -4.42
C LYS A 85 10.93 -10.06 -5.90
N LEU A 86 9.97 -9.54 -6.67
CA LEU A 86 9.94 -9.71 -8.12
C LEU A 86 11.17 -9.07 -8.79
N ASP A 87 11.58 -7.87 -8.38
CA ASP A 87 12.82 -7.23 -8.86
C ASP A 87 14.05 -8.08 -8.54
N GLN A 88 14.14 -8.64 -7.33
CA GLN A 88 15.23 -9.56 -6.95
C GLN A 88 15.29 -10.82 -7.81
N LEU A 89 14.13 -11.39 -8.17
CA LEU A 89 14.04 -12.52 -9.08
C LEU A 89 14.49 -12.11 -10.50
N GLN A 90 14.01 -10.97 -10.99
CA GLN A 90 14.29 -10.50 -12.34
C GLN A 90 15.76 -10.13 -12.55
N SER A 91 16.36 -9.48 -11.55
CA SER A 91 17.77 -9.08 -11.57
C SER A 91 18.74 -10.23 -11.27
N ASN A 92 18.23 -11.46 -11.07
CA ASN A 92 18.98 -12.64 -10.66
C ASN A 92 19.87 -12.41 -9.43
N ARG A 93 19.46 -11.47 -8.56
CA ARG A 93 20.13 -11.16 -7.29
C ARG A 93 19.78 -12.16 -6.19
N ALA A 94 18.71 -12.94 -6.40
CA ALA A 94 18.27 -13.98 -5.48
C ALA A 94 19.02 -15.29 -5.75
N SER A 95 19.77 -15.78 -4.76
CA SER A 95 20.36 -17.13 -4.82
C SER A 95 19.34 -18.25 -4.58
N ASP A 96 18.16 -17.92 -4.03
CA ASP A 96 17.10 -18.88 -3.70
C ASP A 96 15.70 -18.27 -3.97
N ALA A 97 15.16 -18.55 -5.16
CA ALA A 97 13.83 -18.10 -5.56
C ALA A 97 12.71 -18.76 -4.73
N SER A 98 12.90 -20.03 -4.32
CA SER A 98 11.97 -20.75 -3.45
C SER A 98 11.78 -20.03 -2.11
N LEU A 99 12.89 -19.58 -1.51
CA LEU A 99 12.85 -18.86 -0.24
C LEU A 99 12.08 -17.54 -0.37
N LEU A 100 12.33 -16.75 -1.41
CA LEU A 100 11.62 -15.47 -1.62
C LEU A 100 10.10 -15.67 -1.72
N LEU A 101 9.65 -16.69 -2.46
CA LEU A 101 8.22 -16.97 -2.60
C LEU A 101 7.60 -17.52 -1.30
N LYS A 102 8.34 -18.31 -0.50
CA LYS A 102 7.90 -18.74 0.84
C LYS A 102 7.77 -17.56 1.81
N GLU A 103 8.71 -16.63 1.77
CA GLU A 103 8.66 -15.40 2.56
C GLU A 103 7.42 -14.57 2.20
N LEU A 104 7.16 -14.37 0.90
CA LEU A 104 5.96 -13.67 0.45
C LEU A 104 4.68 -14.38 0.89
N ALA A 105 4.60 -15.70 0.75
CA ALA A 105 3.43 -16.48 1.18
C ALA A 105 3.19 -16.36 2.70
N LYS A 106 4.27 -16.41 3.49
CA LYS A 106 4.20 -16.24 4.94
C LYS A 106 3.78 -14.81 5.30
N GLN A 107 4.30 -13.81 4.61
CA GLN A 107 3.95 -12.41 4.84
C GLN A 107 2.48 -12.14 4.49
N SER A 108 1.99 -12.58 3.33
CA SER A 108 0.58 -12.42 2.97
C SER A 108 -0.35 -13.11 3.97
N GLN A 109 0.00 -14.32 4.43
CA GLN A 109 -0.78 -15.02 5.46
C GLN A 109 -0.75 -14.28 6.81
N ALA A 110 0.40 -13.75 7.22
CA ALA A 110 0.52 -13.01 8.48
C ALA A 110 -0.33 -11.74 8.45
N VAL A 111 -0.26 -10.97 7.36
CA VAL A 111 -1.07 -9.77 7.16
C VAL A 111 -2.55 -10.14 7.09
N TYR A 112 -2.94 -11.19 6.36
CA TYR A 112 -4.33 -11.68 6.35
C TYR A 112 -4.86 -12.00 7.75
N ASN A 113 -4.08 -12.72 8.56
CA ASN A 113 -4.47 -13.10 9.92
C ASN A 113 -4.64 -11.86 10.82
N ASP A 114 -3.79 -10.84 10.67
CA ASP A 114 -3.94 -9.58 11.42
C ASP A 114 -5.21 -8.84 10.99
N LEU A 115 -5.42 -8.68 9.68
CA LEU A 115 -6.59 -8.00 9.11
C LEU A 115 -7.90 -8.70 9.47
N GLN A 116 -7.91 -10.02 9.60
CA GLN A 116 -9.10 -10.80 9.98
C GLN A 116 -9.64 -10.43 11.37
N GLN A 117 -8.77 -9.98 12.27
CA GLN A 117 -9.17 -9.60 13.64
C GLN A 117 -9.56 -8.12 13.75
N LYS A 118 -9.42 -7.34 12.68
CA LYS A 118 -9.81 -5.92 12.66
C LYS A 118 -11.25 -5.77 12.22
N SER A 119 -11.86 -4.65 12.56
CA SER A 119 -13.19 -4.28 12.12
C SER A 119 -13.19 -2.89 11.51
N THR A 120 -13.97 -2.71 10.45
CA THR A 120 -14.20 -1.40 9.84
C THR A 120 -15.62 -0.90 10.19
N PRO A 121 -15.81 0.40 10.47
CA PRO A 121 -17.12 0.93 10.85
C PRO A 121 -18.25 0.58 9.87
N ALA A 122 -19.41 0.16 10.39
CA ALA A 122 -20.58 -0.19 9.58
C ALA A 122 -21.16 0.98 8.79
N SER A 123 -20.93 2.20 9.29
CA SER A 123 -21.31 3.43 8.61
C SER A 123 -20.51 3.71 7.33
N SER A 124 -19.43 2.97 7.04
CA SER A 124 -18.50 3.22 5.93
C SER A 124 -18.44 2.08 4.90
N PRO A 125 -19.47 1.87 4.05
CA PRO A 125 -19.53 0.73 3.12
C PRO A 125 -18.31 0.57 2.21
N LEU A 126 -17.78 1.67 1.66
CA LEU A 126 -16.57 1.59 0.80
C LEU A 126 -15.34 1.09 1.57
N LEU A 127 -15.19 1.46 2.84
CA LEU A 127 -14.08 0.97 3.66
C LEU A 127 -14.29 -0.51 4.00
N GLN A 128 -15.52 -0.96 4.22
CA GLN A 128 -15.81 -2.38 4.48
C GLN A 128 -15.50 -3.26 3.28
N GLU A 129 -15.91 -2.85 2.08
CA GLU A 129 -15.59 -3.59 0.86
C GLU A 129 -14.07 -3.57 0.61
N ALA A 130 -13.40 -2.43 0.82
CA ALA A 130 -11.94 -2.35 0.67
C ALA A 130 -11.22 -3.31 1.61
N HIS A 131 -11.62 -3.37 2.89
CA HIS A 131 -11.07 -4.33 3.86
C HIS A 131 -11.25 -5.78 3.39
N LYS A 132 -12.46 -6.14 2.98
CA LYS A 132 -12.81 -7.47 2.52
C LYS A 132 -12.03 -7.86 1.26
N ASP A 133 -11.87 -6.96 0.31
CA ASP A 133 -11.13 -7.22 -0.93
C ASP A 133 -9.62 -7.29 -0.69
N TYR A 134 -9.04 -6.49 0.21
CA TYR A 134 -7.66 -6.69 0.66
C TYR A 134 -7.45 -8.06 1.30
N MET A 135 -8.38 -8.52 2.14
CA MET A 135 -8.33 -9.85 2.74
C MET A 135 -8.38 -10.96 1.68
N LYS A 136 -9.28 -10.85 0.69
CA LYS A 136 -9.33 -11.82 -0.43
C LYS A 136 -8.02 -11.84 -1.21
N SER A 137 -7.47 -10.67 -1.51
CA SER A 137 -6.17 -10.54 -2.19
C SER A 137 -5.07 -11.29 -1.45
N LEU A 138 -4.88 -11.00 -0.17
CA LEU A 138 -3.85 -11.63 0.67
C LEU A 138 -4.01 -13.14 0.77
N LYS A 139 -5.26 -13.62 0.92
CA LYS A 139 -5.57 -15.04 0.97
C LYS A 139 -5.20 -15.76 -0.33
N LEU A 140 -5.54 -15.19 -1.48
CA LEU A 140 -5.18 -15.77 -2.77
C LEU A 140 -3.66 -15.79 -2.98
N PHE A 141 -2.95 -14.74 -2.54
CA PHE A 141 -1.49 -14.75 -2.53
C PHE A 141 -0.92 -15.85 -1.64
N SER A 142 -1.43 -16.02 -0.41
CA SER A 142 -0.92 -17.03 0.53
C SER A 142 -1.18 -18.47 0.07
N GLU A 143 -2.29 -18.70 -0.63
CA GLU A 143 -2.66 -20.03 -1.17
C GLU A 143 -1.88 -20.39 -2.44
N ALA A 144 -1.66 -19.43 -3.35
CA ALA A 144 -1.03 -19.69 -4.65
C ALA A 144 0.51 -19.82 -4.56
N LEU A 145 1.15 -18.92 -3.82
CA LEU A 145 2.62 -18.81 -3.77
C LEU A 145 3.37 -20.09 -3.35
N PRO A 146 2.90 -20.90 -2.38
CA PRO A 146 3.58 -22.15 -2.00
C PRO A 146 3.75 -23.14 -3.16
N GLY A 147 2.79 -23.20 -4.09
CA GLY A 147 2.84 -24.06 -5.26
C GLY A 147 3.90 -23.63 -6.28
N PHE A 148 4.22 -22.35 -6.34
CA PHE A 148 5.34 -21.84 -7.14
C PHE A 148 6.67 -22.03 -6.42
N ALA A 149 6.69 -21.79 -5.10
CA ALA A 149 7.90 -21.92 -4.30
C ALA A 149 8.53 -23.32 -4.36
N SER A 150 7.73 -24.39 -4.42
CA SER A 150 8.22 -25.78 -4.49
C SER A 150 9.06 -26.08 -5.74
N ARG A 151 8.82 -25.35 -6.84
CA ARG A 151 9.46 -25.54 -8.15
C ARG A 151 10.30 -24.36 -8.61
N ALA A 152 10.34 -23.27 -7.83
CA ALA A 152 10.98 -22.01 -8.21
C ALA A 152 12.46 -22.14 -8.58
N ASN A 153 13.24 -22.92 -7.82
CA ASN A 153 14.69 -23.08 -8.05
C ASN A 153 15.02 -23.99 -9.24
N ALA A 154 14.03 -24.69 -9.80
CA ALA A 154 14.21 -25.55 -10.97
C ALA A 154 13.87 -24.83 -12.29
N MET A 155 13.42 -23.57 -12.23
CA MET A 155 12.97 -22.82 -13.40
C MET A 155 13.84 -21.56 -13.59
N PRO A 156 14.10 -21.14 -14.84
CA PRO A 156 14.70 -19.84 -15.11
C PRO A 156 13.84 -18.70 -14.54
N SER A 157 14.48 -17.66 -13.96
CA SER A 157 13.77 -16.57 -13.28
C SER A 157 12.73 -15.86 -14.16
N GLY A 158 13.04 -15.64 -15.45
CA GLY A 158 12.11 -15.03 -16.39
C GLY A 158 10.85 -15.88 -16.64
N GLU A 159 11.00 -17.21 -16.71
CA GLU A 159 9.88 -18.14 -16.86
C GLU A 159 9.04 -18.18 -15.58
N LEU A 160 9.68 -18.22 -14.41
CA LEU A 160 8.99 -18.16 -13.13
C LEU A 160 8.14 -16.89 -13.00
N ILE A 161 8.69 -15.72 -13.34
CA ILE A 161 7.96 -14.45 -13.32
C ILE A 161 6.78 -14.47 -14.28
N ALA A 162 6.98 -14.95 -15.52
CA ALA A 162 5.89 -15.06 -16.49
C ALA A 162 4.76 -15.97 -15.97
N GLN A 163 5.09 -17.10 -15.33
CA GLN A 163 4.10 -17.98 -14.73
C GLN A 163 3.34 -17.30 -13.58
N LEU A 164 4.03 -16.59 -12.67
CA LEU A 164 3.41 -15.81 -11.59
C LEU A 164 2.48 -14.70 -12.11
N GLN A 165 2.84 -14.08 -13.23
CA GLN A 165 2.02 -13.06 -13.88
C GLN A 165 0.78 -13.66 -14.54
N SER A 166 0.87 -14.83 -15.16
CA SER A 166 -0.25 -15.48 -15.83
C SER A 166 -1.16 -16.32 -14.92
N ASP A 167 -0.74 -16.60 -13.69
CA ASP A 167 -1.50 -17.44 -12.77
C ASP A 167 -2.87 -16.84 -12.45
N ALA A 168 -3.91 -17.67 -12.47
CA ALA A 168 -5.29 -17.23 -12.28
C ALA A 168 -5.56 -16.72 -10.85
N TYR A 169 -5.03 -17.40 -9.83
CA TYR A 169 -5.22 -17.00 -8.44
C TYR A 169 -4.49 -15.69 -8.15
N LEU A 170 -3.25 -15.55 -8.61
CA LEU A 170 -2.48 -14.32 -8.46
C LEU A 170 -3.05 -13.16 -9.29
N THR A 171 -3.62 -13.45 -10.46
CA THR A 171 -4.34 -12.45 -11.26
C THR A 171 -5.56 -11.92 -10.52
N GLU A 172 -6.37 -12.81 -9.94
CA GLU A 172 -7.54 -12.41 -9.17
C GLU A 172 -7.14 -11.72 -7.85
N ALA A 173 -6.03 -12.14 -7.23
CA ALA A 173 -5.47 -11.49 -6.05
C ALA A 173 -5.12 -10.03 -6.32
N ARG A 174 -4.45 -9.75 -7.45
CA ARG A 174 -4.13 -8.39 -7.89
C ARG A 174 -5.39 -7.60 -8.26
N ASN A 175 -6.39 -8.24 -8.84
CA ASN A 175 -7.68 -7.60 -9.14
C ASN A 175 -8.39 -7.12 -7.87
N PHE A 176 -8.48 -7.98 -6.84
CA PHE A 176 -9.04 -7.58 -5.53
C PHE A 176 -8.23 -6.47 -4.87
N ALA A 177 -6.90 -6.49 -4.99
CA ALA A 177 -6.06 -5.40 -4.49
C ALA A 177 -6.40 -4.03 -5.10
N MET A 178 -6.54 -3.99 -6.43
CA MET A 178 -6.88 -2.77 -7.16
C MET A 178 -8.31 -2.32 -6.87
N LYS A 179 -9.26 -3.25 -6.69
CA LYS A 179 -10.63 -2.93 -6.24
C LYS A 179 -10.62 -2.26 -4.87
N ALA A 180 -9.94 -2.87 -3.92
CA ALA A 180 -9.82 -2.32 -2.57
C ALA A 180 -9.14 -0.95 -2.54
N GLU A 181 -8.08 -0.75 -3.35
CA GLU A 181 -7.46 0.56 -3.49
C GLU A 181 -8.44 1.57 -4.08
N ASN A 182 -9.16 1.23 -5.15
CA ASN A 182 -10.17 2.10 -5.73
C ASN A 182 -11.30 2.46 -4.75
N GLU A 183 -11.77 1.52 -3.94
CA GLU A 183 -12.77 1.73 -2.90
C GLU A 183 -12.26 2.65 -1.79
N TYR A 184 -11.01 2.47 -1.36
CA TYR A 184 -10.39 3.34 -0.37
C TYR A 184 -10.24 4.77 -0.89
N TYR A 185 -9.74 4.99 -2.10
CA TYR A 185 -9.66 6.33 -2.68
C TYR A 185 -11.04 6.93 -2.96
N SER A 186 -12.05 6.11 -3.31
CA SER A 186 -13.43 6.56 -3.41
C SER A 186 -13.99 7.03 -2.07
N SER A 187 -13.59 6.40 -0.96
CA SER A 187 -13.97 6.87 0.39
C SER A 187 -13.36 8.24 0.73
N ILE A 188 -12.13 8.51 0.26
CA ILE A 188 -11.48 9.82 0.39
C ILE A 188 -12.24 10.88 -0.42
N ILE A 189 -12.77 10.53 -1.59
CA ILE A 189 -13.65 11.42 -2.35
C ILE A 189 -14.93 11.75 -1.56
N LYS A 190 -15.56 10.74 -0.96
CA LYS A 190 -16.76 10.97 -0.13
C LYS A 190 -16.48 11.87 1.06
N TRP A 191 -15.31 11.73 1.68
CA TRP A 191 -14.84 12.70 2.69
C TRP A 191 -14.68 14.10 2.10
N ALA A 192 -13.98 14.25 0.97
CA ALA A 192 -13.71 15.54 0.34
C ALA A 192 -15.00 16.30 -0.04
N GLN A 193 -16.04 15.58 -0.47
CA GLN A 193 -17.38 16.12 -0.75
C GLN A 193 -18.02 16.77 0.48
N THR A 194 -17.68 16.33 1.70
CA THR A 194 -18.18 16.92 2.94
C THR A 194 -17.35 18.11 3.41
N SER A 195 -16.07 18.20 3.02
CA SER A 195 -15.15 19.23 3.50
C SER A 195 -15.02 20.46 2.58
N ALA A 196 -15.29 20.32 1.28
CA ALA A 196 -15.16 21.43 0.32
C ALA A 196 -16.12 21.30 -0.88
N PRO A 197 -17.23 22.08 -0.93
CA PRO A 197 -17.99 22.28 -2.17
C PRO A 197 -17.28 23.29 -3.09
N PRO A 198 -17.38 23.19 -4.44
CA PRO A 198 -18.10 22.21 -5.25
C PRO A 198 -17.20 21.07 -5.80
N PHE A 199 -17.67 19.83 -5.68
CA PHE A 199 -17.02 18.63 -6.22
C PHE A 199 -17.61 18.26 -7.58
N LYS A 200 -16.80 18.18 -8.64
CA LYS A 200 -17.21 17.62 -9.93
C LYS A 200 -16.73 16.18 -10.02
N GLU A 201 -17.67 15.25 -10.09
CA GLU A 201 -17.34 13.84 -10.31
C GLU A 201 -16.72 13.64 -11.68
N VAL A 202 -15.68 12.83 -11.72
CA VAL A 202 -14.89 12.56 -12.91
C VAL A 202 -15.32 11.21 -13.47
N ASP A 203 -15.85 11.21 -14.69
CA ASP A 203 -16.22 9.99 -15.40
C ASP A 203 -14.95 9.29 -15.90
N VAL A 204 -14.54 8.27 -15.16
CA VAL A 204 -13.33 7.48 -15.42
C VAL A 204 -13.41 6.64 -16.70
N THR A 205 -14.61 6.48 -17.28
CA THR A 205 -14.79 5.76 -18.55
C THR A 205 -14.43 6.62 -19.76
N LYS A 206 -14.25 7.93 -19.55
CA LYS A 206 -13.92 8.88 -20.61
C LYS A 206 -12.47 9.33 -20.48
N PRO A 207 -11.75 9.44 -21.61
CA PRO A 207 -10.47 10.11 -21.64
C PRO A 207 -10.63 11.54 -21.13
N ILE A 208 -9.75 11.95 -20.22
CA ILE A 208 -9.69 13.30 -19.70
C ILE A 208 -8.58 14.03 -20.44
N SER A 209 -8.88 15.23 -20.92
CA SER A 209 -7.86 16.08 -21.54
C SER A 209 -6.87 16.62 -20.50
N VAL A 210 -5.66 16.97 -20.95
CA VAL A 210 -4.67 17.64 -20.08
C VAL A 210 -5.23 18.92 -19.44
N GLN A 211 -6.12 19.62 -20.15
CA GLN A 211 -6.78 20.83 -19.66
C GLN A 211 -7.77 20.53 -18.53
N GLU A 212 -8.63 19.53 -18.71
CA GLU A 212 -9.58 19.12 -17.68
C GLU A 212 -8.87 18.58 -16.44
N TRP A 213 -7.80 17.82 -16.63
CA TRP A 213 -6.96 17.31 -15.54
C TRP A 213 -6.40 18.42 -14.64
N GLY A 214 -5.99 19.53 -15.23
CA GLY A 214 -5.50 20.70 -14.50
C GLY A 214 -6.54 21.36 -13.59
N THR A 215 -7.83 21.04 -13.76
CA THR A 215 -8.92 21.56 -12.90
C THR A 215 -9.25 20.65 -11.71
N LEU A 216 -8.69 19.44 -11.69
CA LEU A 216 -8.98 18.44 -10.66
C LEU A 216 -8.11 18.68 -9.42
N THR A 217 -8.68 18.41 -8.24
CA THR A 217 -7.91 18.28 -7.00
C THR A 217 -7.12 16.98 -7.01
N LEU A 218 -6.04 16.89 -6.23
CA LEU A 218 -5.25 15.68 -6.04
C LEU A 218 -6.11 14.49 -5.60
N ASN A 219 -7.11 14.70 -4.74
CA ASN A 219 -8.02 13.61 -4.35
C ASN A 219 -8.76 13.04 -5.57
N MET A 220 -9.27 13.91 -6.45
CA MET A 220 -9.91 13.51 -7.70
C MET A 220 -8.94 12.83 -8.67
N LYS A 221 -7.71 13.36 -8.80
CA LYS A 221 -6.65 12.78 -9.63
C LYS A 221 -6.31 11.37 -9.17
N ASN A 222 -6.09 11.17 -7.88
CA ASN A 222 -5.79 9.86 -7.31
C ASN A 222 -6.92 8.86 -7.54
N ALA A 223 -8.18 9.27 -7.33
CA ALA A 223 -9.34 8.42 -7.60
C ALA A 223 -9.49 8.06 -9.08
N TYR A 224 -9.23 9.01 -9.98
CA TYR A 224 -9.19 8.72 -11.43
C TYR A 224 -8.11 7.69 -11.75
N ILE A 225 -6.90 7.85 -11.20
CA ILE A 225 -5.80 6.92 -11.41
C ILE A 225 -6.13 5.52 -10.88
N THR A 226 -6.70 5.37 -9.68
CA THR A 226 -7.07 4.04 -9.16
C THR A 226 -8.09 3.35 -10.05
N SER A 227 -9.08 4.10 -10.53
CA SER A 227 -10.09 3.57 -11.45
C SER A 227 -9.49 3.18 -12.80
N MET A 228 -8.62 4.01 -13.36
CA MET A 228 -7.91 3.74 -14.62
C MET A 228 -7.01 2.49 -14.50
N LEU A 229 -6.24 2.37 -13.40
CA LEU A 229 -5.40 1.20 -13.15
C LEU A 229 -6.23 -0.08 -13.00
N LEU A 230 -7.35 -0.02 -12.27
CA LEU A 230 -8.29 -1.13 -12.13
C LEU A 230 -8.87 -1.55 -13.49
N ALA A 231 -9.38 -0.60 -14.28
CA ALA A 231 -9.93 -0.87 -15.61
C ALA A 231 -8.89 -1.47 -16.56
N GLY A 232 -7.65 -0.97 -16.51
CA GLY A 232 -6.52 -1.48 -17.28
C GLY A 232 -5.88 -2.76 -16.70
N LYS A 233 -6.36 -3.25 -15.55
CA LYS A 233 -5.77 -4.37 -14.79
C LYS A 233 -4.27 -4.19 -14.49
N ARG A 234 -3.86 -2.95 -14.22
CA ARG A 234 -2.46 -2.56 -14.02
C ARG A 234 -2.12 -2.49 -12.54
N TYR A 235 -1.69 -3.62 -12.00
CA TYR A 235 -1.14 -3.70 -10.66
C TYR A 235 0.33 -3.26 -10.68
N GLN A 236 0.64 -2.14 -10.03
CA GLN A 236 1.92 -1.43 -10.18
C GLN A 236 2.59 -1.16 -8.83
N ALA A 237 3.92 -1.04 -8.79
CA ALA A 237 4.69 -0.88 -7.56
C ALA A 237 4.44 0.47 -6.84
N PHE A 238 4.19 1.53 -7.61
CA PHE A 238 3.98 2.88 -7.11
C PHE A 238 2.57 3.07 -6.51
N THR A 239 2.35 4.24 -5.91
CA THR A 239 1.04 4.65 -5.39
C THR A 239 0.28 5.54 -6.40
N PRO A 240 -1.05 5.65 -6.33
CA PRO A 240 -1.82 6.52 -7.22
C PRO A 240 -1.38 7.99 -7.21
N GLN A 241 -0.93 8.49 -6.07
CA GLN A 241 -0.39 9.84 -5.90
C GLN A 241 0.99 10.02 -6.54
N ASP A 242 1.81 8.97 -6.61
CA ASP A 242 3.10 9.03 -7.31
C ASP A 242 2.88 9.25 -8.81
N LEU A 243 1.96 8.49 -9.41
CA LEU A 243 1.59 8.65 -10.81
C LEU A 243 0.92 10.01 -11.06
N SER A 244 0.00 10.44 -10.19
CA SER A 244 -0.64 11.76 -10.31
C SER A 244 0.39 12.90 -10.25
N GLY A 245 1.33 12.84 -9.30
CA GLY A 245 2.44 13.78 -9.18
C GLY A 245 3.34 13.78 -10.41
N ARG A 246 3.65 12.60 -10.96
CA ARG A 246 4.51 12.48 -12.14
C ARG A 246 3.84 13.03 -13.41
N ILE A 247 2.54 12.79 -13.57
CA ILE A 247 1.73 13.36 -14.65
C ILE A 247 1.77 14.89 -14.58
N ASP A 248 1.49 15.47 -13.40
CA ASP A 248 1.51 16.93 -13.24
C ASP A 248 2.89 17.52 -13.49
N ASP A 249 3.96 16.88 -13.01
CA ASP A 249 5.33 17.34 -13.27
C ASP A 249 5.68 17.32 -14.77
N MET A 250 5.26 16.26 -15.48
CA MET A 250 5.45 16.15 -16.94
C MET A 250 4.66 17.22 -17.70
N ILE A 251 3.42 17.51 -17.29
CA ILE A 251 2.58 18.56 -17.86
C ILE A 251 3.22 19.93 -17.59
N ALA A 252 3.63 20.20 -16.35
CA ALA A 252 4.26 21.45 -15.95
C ALA A 252 5.60 21.70 -16.67
N ALA A 253 6.36 20.64 -16.95
CA ALA A 253 7.59 20.71 -17.75
C ALA A 253 7.34 20.90 -19.26
N GLY A 254 6.08 20.90 -19.71
CA GLY A 254 5.68 21.02 -21.11
C GLY A 254 6.02 19.78 -21.96
N GLN A 255 6.41 18.67 -21.33
CA GLN A 255 6.79 17.44 -22.05
C GLN A 255 5.58 16.79 -22.72
N ALA A 256 4.42 16.78 -22.06
CA ALA A 256 3.18 16.25 -22.64
C ALA A 256 2.84 16.95 -23.97
N LYS A 257 2.95 18.28 -24.00
CA LYS A 257 2.75 19.08 -25.22
C LYS A 257 3.80 18.80 -26.29
N LYS A 258 5.08 18.68 -25.92
CA LYS A 258 6.17 18.35 -26.88
C LYS A 258 5.98 16.98 -27.53
N MET A 259 5.39 16.04 -26.81
CA MET A 259 5.12 14.68 -27.28
C MET A 259 3.72 14.51 -27.91
N ASN A 260 2.96 15.60 -28.08
CA ASN A 260 1.58 15.60 -28.59
C ASN A 260 0.63 14.67 -27.81
N LEU A 261 0.84 14.52 -26.49
CA LEU A 261 -0.06 13.76 -25.62
C LEU A 261 -1.17 14.69 -25.14
N SER A 262 -2.39 14.49 -25.65
CA SER A 262 -3.54 15.36 -25.38
C SER A 262 -4.46 14.87 -24.27
N ASP A 263 -4.39 13.59 -23.92
CA ASP A 263 -5.20 12.97 -22.87
C ASP A 263 -4.33 12.31 -21.78
N ILE A 264 -4.90 12.20 -20.58
CA ILE A 264 -4.19 11.68 -19.41
C ILE A 264 -3.91 10.18 -19.50
N GLY A 265 -4.76 9.42 -20.19
CA GLY A 265 -4.52 8.00 -20.42
C GLY A 265 -3.21 7.79 -21.18
N ALA A 266 -3.02 8.52 -22.29
CA ALA A 266 -1.78 8.46 -23.07
C ALA A 266 -0.54 8.90 -22.29
N VAL A 267 -0.66 9.94 -21.44
CA VAL A 267 0.43 10.37 -20.56
C VAL A 267 0.78 9.29 -19.55
N ALA A 268 -0.22 8.72 -18.86
CA ALA A 268 -0.02 7.67 -17.87
C ALA A 268 0.56 6.39 -18.50
N ASP A 269 0.05 5.99 -19.66
CA ASP A 269 0.52 4.83 -20.43
C ASP A 269 1.99 4.98 -20.79
N MET A 270 2.40 6.15 -21.28
CA MET A 270 3.79 6.43 -21.60
C MET A 270 4.67 6.36 -20.34
N LEU A 271 4.25 7.00 -19.25
CA LEU A 271 5.01 7.00 -17.99
C LEU A 271 5.17 5.59 -17.40
N ILE A 272 4.12 4.76 -17.47
CA ILE A 272 4.15 3.36 -17.01
C ILE A 272 5.03 2.52 -17.94
N ALA A 273 4.86 2.64 -19.25
CA ALA A 273 5.60 1.84 -20.23
C ALA A 273 7.12 2.14 -20.22
N THR A 274 7.51 3.35 -19.81
CA THR A 274 8.91 3.78 -19.71
C THR A 274 9.49 3.62 -18.30
N ASP A 275 8.76 3.03 -17.36
CA ASP A 275 9.15 2.91 -15.96
C ASP A 275 9.58 4.25 -15.34
N ALA A 276 8.90 5.33 -15.76
CA ALA A 276 9.23 6.70 -15.40
C ALA A 276 8.54 7.19 -14.12
N VAL A 277 7.79 6.30 -13.45
CA VAL A 277 7.08 6.54 -12.19
C VAL A 277 7.74 5.70 -11.10
N ARG A 278 8.21 6.35 -10.05
CA ARG A 278 8.87 5.70 -8.93
C ARG A 278 8.08 5.92 -7.65
N GLU A 279 8.20 4.96 -6.74
CA GLU A 279 7.68 5.12 -5.38
C GLU A 279 8.29 6.39 -4.74
N GLY A 280 7.43 7.24 -4.19
CA GLY A 280 7.83 8.49 -3.54
C GLY A 280 8.00 9.68 -4.50
N ASP A 281 7.70 9.54 -5.80
CA ASP A 281 7.68 10.67 -6.71
C ASP A 281 6.67 11.75 -6.28
N PHE A 282 5.56 11.36 -5.63
CA PHE A 282 4.62 12.31 -5.04
C PHE A 282 5.30 13.25 -4.03
N LEU A 283 6.13 12.70 -3.14
CA LEU A 283 6.78 13.45 -2.06
C LEU A 283 7.72 14.54 -2.59
N ARG A 284 8.29 14.33 -3.78
CA ARG A 284 9.18 15.31 -4.43
C ARG A 284 8.43 16.52 -4.95
N VAL A 285 7.17 16.35 -5.33
CA VAL A 285 6.36 17.41 -5.96
C VAL A 285 5.30 17.99 -5.03
N LYS A 286 4.99 17.32 -3.91
CA LYS A 286 3.87 17.69 -3.03
C LYS A 286 3.88 19.15 -2.58
N GLY A 287 5.02 19.64 -2.12
CA GLY A 287 5.16 21.02 -1.63
C GLY A 287 5.09 22.08 -2.73
N LYS A 288 5.41 21.71 -3.97
CA LYS A 288 5.36 22.64 -5.12
C LYS A 288 3.98 22.68 -5.75
N LEU A 289 3.32 21.53 -5.90
CA LEU A 289 2.11 21.39 -6.71
C LEU A 289 0.82 21.40 -5.89
N TYR A 290 0.86 20.93 -4.63
CA TYR A 290 -0.35 20.65 -3.86
C TYR A 290 -0.40 21.34 -2.49
N ALA A 291 0.47 22.33 -2.25
CA ALA A 291 0.58 23.00 -0.94
C ALA A 291 -0.72 23.67 -0.47
N ASN A 292 -1.59 24.09 -1.40
CA ASN A 292 -2.83 24.80 -1.10
C ASN A 292 -4.08 23.90 -1.18
N GLU A 293 -3.90 22.59 -1.35
CA GLU A 293 -5.03 21.68 -1.46
C GLU A 293 -5.57 21.23 -0.10
N THR A 294 -6.88 21.03 -0.04
CA THR A 294 -7.53 20.41 1.14
C THR A 294 -7.42 18.90 1.03
N LEU A 295 -6.47 18.34 1.78
CA LEU A 295 -6.20 16.91 1.81
C LEU A 295 -6.62 16.30 3.16
N PRO A 296 -7.05 15.03 3.20
CA PRO A 296 -7.26 14.37 4.46
C PRO A 296 -5.92 14.22 5.19
N GLN A 297 -5.96 14.17 6.51
CA GLN A 297 -4.80 13.96 7.38
C GLN A 297 -4.26 12.52 7.32
N LEU A 298 -4.02 12.02 6.11
CA LEU A 298 -3.46 10.69 5.87
C LEU A 298 -1.93 10.77 5.86
N PRO A 299 -1.23 9.78 6.43
CA PRO A 299 0.24 9.79 6.51
C PRO A 299 0.94 9.93 5.17
N PHE A 300 0.38 9.39 4.08
CA PHE A 300 0.99 9.53 2.76
C PHE A 300 0.86 10.93 2.12
N PHE A 301 0.05 11.83 2.69
CA PHE A 301 0.01 13.24 2.28
C PHE A 301 0.86 14.13 3.18
N THR A 302 0.99 13.75 4.45
CA THR A 302 1.60 14.59 5.49
C THR A 302 3.09 14.30 5.67
N ASN A 303 3.51 13.04 5.62
CA ASN A 303 4.90 12.62 5.76
C ASN A 303 5.63 12.62 4.42
#